data_AF-A0A355T7U8-F1
#
_entry.id   AF-A0A355T7U8-F1
#
_cell.length_a   1.000
_cell.length_b   1.000
_cell.length_c   1.000
_cell.angle_alpha   90.00
_cell.angle_beta   90.00
_cell.angle_gamma   90.00
#
_symmetry.space_group_name_H-M   'P 1'
#
loop_
_entity.id
_entity.type
_entity.pdbx_description
1 polymer ?
#
loop_
_entity_poly.entity_id
_entity_poly.type
_entity_poly.pdbx_seq_one_letter_code
_entity_poly.pdbx_strand_id
1 'polypeptide(L)' 'MEKKISRSEKNLMVTAYLPIFREKLNRLESRGKGNSDEAVQLRRTLARADEFAAQAEAKQTNRFFNMVAD' A
#
# COMPACT_ATOMS: atom_id res chain seq x y z
N MET A 1 13.70 0.38 -27.90
CA MET A 1 12.28 0.29 -27.51
C MET A 1 12.20 0.37 -26.00
N GLU A 2 11.75 1.48 -25.44
CA GLU A 2 11.46 1.58 -24.00
C GLU A 2 10.15 0.82 -23.72
N LYS A 3 10.20 -0.23 -22.89
CA LYS A 3 8.98 -0.90 -22.41
C LYS A 3 8.23 0.07 -21.51
N LYS A 4 7.08 0.58 -21.97
CA LYS A 4 6.15 1.34 -21.13
C LYS A 4 5.53 0.39 -20.12
N ILE A 5 5.97 0.48 -18.87
CA ILE A 5 5.42 -0.27 -17.74
C ILE A 5 3.95 0.13 -17.55
N SER A 6 3.04 -0.85 -17.55
CA SER A 6 1.61 -0.61 -17.37
C SER A 6 1.30 -0.15 -15.96
N ARG A 7 0.17 0.55 -15.78
CA ARG A 7 -0.29 1.00 -14.45
C ARG A 7 -0.46 -0.16 -13.46
N SER A 8 -0.87 -1.34 -13.98
CA SER A 8 -1.01 -2.55 -13.17
C SER A 8 0.33 -3.07 -12.66
N GLU A 9 1.36 -3.09 -13.50
CA GLU A 9 2.71 -3.51 -13.10
C GLU A 9 3.36 -2.52 -12.13
N LYS A 10 3.13 -1.21 -12.31
CA LYS A 10 3.57 -0.19 -11.35
C LYS A 10 2.94 -0.40 -9.97
N ASN A 11 1.65 -0.69 -9.92
CA ASN A 11 0.96 -0.97 -8.67
C ASN A 11 1.50 -2.24 -7.99
N LEU A 12 1.75 -3.31 -8.77
CA LEU A 12 2.30 -4.56 -8.27
C LEU A 12 3.70 -4.40 -7.68
N MET A 13 4.57 -3.61 -8.34
CA MET A 13 5.90 -3.29 -7.83
C MET A 13 5.81 -2.54 -6.50
N VAL A 14 4.94 -1.54 -6.38
CA VAL A 14 4.81 -0.75 -5.14
C VAL A 14 4.32 -1.61 -3.99
N THR A 15 3.35 -2.51 -4.22
CA THR A 15 2.83 -3.39 -3.16
C THR A 15 3.88 -4.38 -2.64
N ALA A 16 4.82 -4.80 -3.49
CA ALA A 16 5.90 -5.72 -3.07
C ALA A 16 6.86 -5.10 -2.04
N TYR A 17 6.99 -3.77 -2.01
CA TYR A 17 7.86 -3.07 -1.05
C TYR A 17 7.17 -2.75 0.28
N LEU A 18 5.85 -2.91 0.41
CA LEU A 18 5.14 -2.60 1.65
C LEU A 18 5.66 -3.36 2.87
N PRO A 19 5.98 -4.67 2.81
CA PRO A 19 6.58 -5.38 3.93
C PRO A 19 7.92 -4.77 4.37
N ILE A 20 8.74 -4.37 3.41
CA ILE A 20 10.06 -3.75 3.65
C ILE A 20 9.88 -2.39 4.33
N PHE A 21 8.90 -1.60 3.91
CA PHE A 21 8.58 -0.31 4.52
C PHE A 21 8.07 -0.46 5.96
N ARG A 22 7.24 -1.47 6.23
CA ARG A 22 6.78 -1.81 7.59
C ARG A 22 7.96 -2.20 8.49
N GLU A 23 8.84 -3.07 8.00
CA GLU A 23 10.03 -3.48 8.76
C GLU A 23 10.97 -2.30 9.05
N LYS A 24 11.20 -1.44 8.05
CA LYS A 24 12.04 -0.25 8.20
C LYS A 24 11.47 0.72 9.23
N LEU A 25 10.15 0.94 9.22
CA LEU A 25 9.48 1.78 10.21
C LEU A 25 9.66 1.21 11.64
N ASN A 26 9.43 -0.09 11.84
CA ASN A 26 9.64 -0.75 13.13
C ASN A 26 11.09 -0.59 13.64
N ARG A 27 12.08 -0.69 12.73
CA ARG A 27 13.49 -0.48 13.08
C ARG A 27 13.78 0.98 13.48
N LEU A 28 13.11 1.95 12.87
CA LEU A 28 13.25 3.37 13.27
C LEU A 28 12.62 3.61 14.64
N GLU A 29 11.43 3.07 14.88
CA GLU A 29 10.70 3.23 16.15
C GLU A 29 11.46 2.58 17.33
N SER A 30 11.92 1.34 17.16
CA SER A 30 12.72 0.63 18.18
C SER A 30 14.04 1.32 18.53
N ARG A 31 14.57 2.19 17.65
CA ARG A 31 15.78 2.99 17.88
C ARG A 31 15.48 4.39 18.40
N GLY A 32 14.22 4.70 18.75
CA GLY A 32 13.80 6.03 19.18
C GLY A 32 13.76 7.07 18.05
N LYS A 33 13.85 6.66 16.79
CA LYS A 33 13.80 7.53 15.60
C LYS A 33 12.41 7.61 14.96
N GLY A 34 11.34 7.30 15.70
CA GLY A 34 9.96 7.33 15.19
C GLY A 34 9.48 8.71 14.71
N ASN A 35 10.16 9.77 15.14
CA ASN A 35 9.88 11.15 14.74
C ASN A 35 10.81 11.68 13.63
N SER A 36 11.68 10.84 13.06
CA SER A 36 12.48 11.27 11.91
C SER A 36 11.60 11.52 10.69
N ASP A 37 12.07 12.39 9.79
CA ASP A 37 11.37 12.65 8.52
C ASP A 37 11.12 11.35 7.72
N GLU A 38 12.08 10.42 7.76
CA GLU A 38 11.97 9.10 7.13
C GLU A 38 10.80 8.31 7.74
N ALA A 39 10.67 8.27 9.07
CA ALA A 39 9.58 7.58 9.75
C ALA A 39 8.21 8.22 9.45
N VAL A 40 8.15 9.55 9.37
CA VAL A 40 6.93 10.28 9.00
C VAL A 40 6.51 9.95 7.56
N GLN A 41 7.46 9.92 6.62
CA GLN A 41 7.19 9.57 5.22
C GLN A 41 6.73 8.12 5.07
N LEU A 42 7.34 7.18 5.80
CA LEU A 42 6.94 5.77 5.79
C LEU A 42 5.52 5.61 6.32
N ARG A 43 5.16 6.26 7.44
CA ARG A 43 3.79 6.23 7.99
C ARG A 43 2.76 6.74 6.98
N ARG A 44 3.04 7.87 6.31
CA ARG A 44 2.15 8.43 5.28
C ARG A 44 1.99 7.49 4.08
N THR A 45 3.08 6.87 3.64
CA THR A 45 3.07 5.94 2.50
C THR A 45 2.26 4.69 2.83
N LEU A 46 2.48 4.10 4.00
CA LEU A 46 1.76 2.92 4.47
C LEU A 46 0.26 3.22 4.67
N ALA A 47 -0.09 4.34 5.30
CA ALA A 47 -1.49 4.73 5.48
C ALA A 47 -2.22 4.84 4.13
N ARG A 48 -1.59 5.47 3.14
CA ARG A 48 -2.18 5.60 1.80
C ARG A 48 -2.32 4.25 1.09
N ALA A 49 -1.35 3.35 1.26
CA ALA A 49 -1.44 2.00 0.70
C ALA A 49 -2.59 1.20 1.35
N ASP A 50 -2.75 1.32 2.67
CA ASP A 50 -3.82 0.66 3.41
C ASP A 50 -5.21 1.20 3.01
N GLU A 51 -5.34 2.52 2.79
CA GLU A 51 -6.56 3.13 2.23
C GLU A 51 -6.91 2.58 0.84
N PHE A 52 -5.92 2.45 -0.05
CA PHE A 52 -6.15 1.89 -1.37
C PHE A 52 -6.55 0.42 -1.33
N ALA A 53 -5.96 -0.37 -0.43
CA ALA A 53 -6.33 -1.77 -0.22
C ALA A 53 -7.78 -1.87 0.28
N ALA A 54 -8.15 -1.09 1.29
CA ALA A 54 -9.51 -1.06 1.83
C ALA A 54 -10.55 -0.64 0.78
N GLN A 55 -10.24 0.35 -0.07
CA GLN A 55 -11.12 0.76 -1.17
C GLN A 55 -11.25 -0.31 -2.26
N ALA A 56 -10.19 -1.07 -2.54
CA ALA A 56 -10.24 -2.16 -3.49
C ALA A 56 -11.12 -3.30 -2.98
N GLU A 57 -10.99 -3.67 -1.71
CA GLU A 57 -11.84 -4.66 -1.04
C GLU A 57 -13.31 -4.23 -1.03
N ALA A 58 -13.59 -2.97 -0.66
CA ALA A 58 -14.95 -2.43 -0.66
C ALA A 58 -15.61 -2.42 -2.04
N LYS A 59 -14.84 -2.21 -3.12
CA LYS A 59 -15.35 -2.32 -4.49
C LYS A 59 -15.60 -3.77 -4.89
N GLN A 60 -14.79 -4.70 -4.41
CA GLN A 60 -14.92 -6.11 -4.72
C GLN A 60 -16.15 -6.71 -4.03
N THR A 61 -16.36 -6.42 -2.74
CA THR A 61 -17.55 -6.86 -1.99
C THR A 61 -18.85 -6.33 -2.62
N ASN A 62 -18.87 -5.06 -3.04
CA ASN A 62 -20.04 -4.47 -3.69
C ASN A 62 -20.36 -5.12 -5.06
N ARG A 63 -19.33 -5.58 -5.78
CA ARG A 63 -19.48 -6.28 -7.07
C ARG A 63 -20.01 -7.71 -6.88
N PHE A 64 -19.56 -8.41 -5.84
CA PHE A 64 -20.08 -9.73 -5.50
C PHE A 64 -21.54 -9.67 -5.04
N PHE A 65 -21.92 -8.69 -4.23
CA PHE A 65 -23.31 -8.52 -3.81
C PHE A 65 -24.27 -8.27 -4.98
N ASN A 66 -23.89 -7.42 -5.93
CA ASN A 66 -24.72 -7.15 -7.11
C ASN A 66 -24.83 -8.35 -8.09
N MET A 67 -23.93 -9.34 -8.01
CA MET A 67 -23.98 -10.54 -8.86
C MET A 67 -24.90 -11.63 -8.31
N VAL A 68 -25.26 -11.59 -7.02
CA VAL A 68 -26.12 -12.59 -6.36
C VAL A 68 -27.58 -12.13 -6.31
N ALA A 69 -27.86 -10.87 -6.67
CA ALA A 69 -29.18 -10.27 -6.65
C ALA A 69 -29.93 -10.30 -8.01
N ASP A 70 -29.38 -10.97 -9.02
CA ASP A 70 -30.04 -11.26 -10.32
C ASP A 70 -30.44 -12.74 -10.41
#